data_AF-A0A9E1RDR1-F1
#
_entry.id   AF-A0A9E1RDR1-F1
#
_cell.length_a   1.000
_cell.length_b   1.000
_cell.length_c   1.000
_cell.angle_alpha   90.00
_cell.angle_beta   90.00
_cell.angle_gamma   90.00
#
_symmetry.space_group_name_H-M   'P 1'
#
loop_
_entity.id
_entity.type
_entity.pdbx_description
1 polymer ?
#
loop_
_entity_poly.entity_id
_entity_poly.type
_entity_poly.pdbx_seq_one_letter_code
_entity_poly.pdbx_strand_id
1 'polypeptide(L)'
;WQFSLVVMLVVGAFCAALLSSSRIQEAVPDLWKWRFGSSKRLRFAGAFLAGIVVIFGARLAGGCTSGHGISGGLQLAVSSWIFFLCLFASGIVTAWLLYGKEGKDHV
;
A
#
# COMPACT_ATOMS: atom_id res chain seq x y z
N TRP A 1 20.29 12.51 2.78
CA TRP A 1 19.99 11.10 2.41
C TRP A 1 18.49 10.82 2.30
N GLN A 2 17.69 10.89 3.37
CA GLN A 2 16.25 10.55 3.28
C GLN A 2 15.47 11.38 2.24
N PHE A 3 15.69 12.70 2.22
CA PHE A 3 15.05 13.56 1.22
C PHE A 3 15.45 13.19 -0.22
N SER A 4 16.74 12.92 -0.43
CA SER A 4 17.25 12.46 -1.73
C SER A 4 16.63 11.14 -2.16
N LEU A 5 16.43 10.19 -1.24
CA LEU A 5 15.72 8.93 -1.53
C LEU A 5 14.29 9.18 -1.98
N VAL A 6 13.54 10.06 -1.30
CA VAL A 6 12.14 10.35 -1.67
C VAL A 6 12.08 10.97 -3.07
N VAL A 7 12.94 11.95 -3.35
CA VAL A 7 13.01 12.60 -4.67
C VAL A 7 13.37 11.58 -5.75
N MET A 8 14.42 10.79 -5.54
CA MET A 8 14.84 9.78 -6.51
C MET A 8 13.85 8.64 -6.68
N LEU A 9 13.08 8.27 -5.65
CA LEU A 9 12.00 7.28 -5.74
C LEU A 9 10.91 7.77 -6.71
N VAL A 10 10.50 9.03 -6.59
CA VAL A 10 9.48 9.63 -7.47
C VAL A 10 9.99 9.70 -8.91
N VAL A 11 11.21 10.20 -9.11
CA VAL A 11 11.84 10.29 -10.44
C VAL A 11 12.05 8.90 -11.04
N GLY A 12 12.55 7.94 -10.26
CA GLY A 12 12.79 6.57 -10.68
C GLY A 12 11.50 5.85 -11.07
N ALA A 13 10.44 5.97 -10.26
CA ALA A 13 9.12 5.42 -10.58
C ALA A 13 8.53 6.04 -11.86
N PHE A 14 8.71 7.35 -12.05
CA PHE A 14 8.26 8.05 -13.25
C PHE A 14 9.03 7.58 -14.50
N CYS A 15 10.36 7.52 -14.45
CA CYS A 15 11.18 6.99 -15.54
C CYS A 15 10.83 5.53 -15.86
N ALA A 16 10.70 4.67 -14.85
CA ALA A 16 10.27 3.29 -15.03
C ALA A 16 8.89 3.19 -15.69
N ALA A 17 7.95 4.07 -15.32
CA ALA A 17 6.64 4.15 -15.94
C ALA A 17 6.71 4.64 -17.40
N LEU A 18 7.69 5.45 -17.80
CA LEU A 18 7.90 5.85 -19.20
C LEU A 18 8.48 4.72 -20.04
N LEU A 19 9.42 3.96 -19.50
CA LEU A 19 10.05 2.83 -20.18
C LEU A 19 9.13 1.60 -20.20
N SER A 20 8.21 1.49 -19.25
CA SER A 20 7.26 0.37 -19.19
C SER A 20 6.15 0.51 -20.24
N SER A 21 6.03 -0.50 -21.11
CA SER A 21 4.97 -0.58 -22.12
C SER A 21 3.60 -1.00 -21.55
N SER A 22 3.50 -1.32 -20.25
CA SER A 22 2.28 -1.84 -19.59
C SER A 22 1.60 -0.78 -18.70
N ARG A 23 1.30 0.39 -19.26
CA ARG A 23 0.64 1.47 -18.51
C ARG A 23 -0.86 1.18 -18.34
N ILE A 24 -1.22 0.42 -17.29
CA ILE A 24 -2.63 0.20 -16.93
C ILE A 24 -3.17 1.46 -16.24
N GLN A 25 -3.86 2.31 -17.00
CA GLN A 25 -4.52 3.51 -16.48
C GLN A 25 -5.92 3.18 -15.93
N GLU A 26 -5.98 2.65 -14.71
CA GLU A 26 -7.23 2.45 -13.99
C GLU A 26 -7.40 3.50 -12.89
N ALA A 27 -8.18 4.55 -13.18
CA ALA A 27 -8.48 5.58 -12.17
C ALA A 27 -9.31 5.05 -10.99
N VAL A 28 -10.11 4.01 -11.23
CA VAL A 28 -10.85 3.27 -10.21
C VAL A 28 -10.75 1.78 -10.59
N PRO A 29 -10.14 0.92 -9.74
CA PRO A 29 -10.09 -0.51 -9.98
C PRO A 29 -11.48 -1.14 -9.95
N ASP A 30 -11.70 -2.22 -10.70
CA ASP A 30 -13.02 -2.86 -10.82
C ASP A 30 -13.54 -3.39 -9.48
N LEU A 31 -12.66 -3.90 -8.63
CA LEU A 31 -12.99 -4.30 -7.25
C LEU A 31 -13.57 -3.14 -6.42
N TRP A 32 -13.04 -1.91 -6.59
CA TRP A 32 -13.59 -0.73 -5.92
C TRP A 32 -14.91 -0.30 -6.55
N LYS A 33 -15.02 -0.35 -7.89
CA LYS A 33 -16.26 0.00 -8.58
C LYS A 33 -17.42 -0.88 -8.15
N TRP A 34 -17.17 -2.19 -8.00
CA TRP A 34 -18.16 -3.14 -7.50
C TRP A 34 -18.61 -2.81 -6.07
N ARG A 35 -17.68 -2.55 -5.15
CA ARG A 35 -18.01 -2.39 -3.72
C ARG A 35 -18.54 -1.01 -3.33
N PHE A 36 -17.99 0.05 -3.93
CA PHE A 36 -18.21 1.45 -3.53
C PHE A 36 -18.69 2.34 -4.69
N GLY A 37 -18.86 1.79 -5.89
CA GLY A 37 -19.29 2.52 -7.08
C GLY A 37 -18.14 3.19 -7.86
N SER A 38 -18.48 3.78 -9.00
CA SER A 38 -17.53 4.37 -9.96
C SER A 38 -17.04 5.79 -9.62
N SER A 39 -17.38 6.30 -8.42
CA SER A 39 -17.05 7.67 -8.03
C SER A 39 -15.56 7.84 -7.74
N LYS A 40 -14.85 8.56 -8.62
CA LYS A 40 -13.44 8.94 -8.42
C LYS A 40 -13.22 9.70 -7.12
N ARG A 41 -14.13 10.59 -6.73
CA ARG A 41 -14.01 11.40 -5.51
C ARG A 41 -13.98 10.53 -4.25
N LEU A 42 -14.85 9.52 -4.18
CA LEU A 42 -14.87 8.59 -3.05
C LEU A 42 -13.61 7.73 -2.99
N ARG A 43 -13.10 7.29 -4.16
CA ARG A 43 -11.83 6.54 -4.25
C ARG A 43 -10.65 7.34 -3.70
N PHE A 44 -10.49 8.59 -4.15
CA PHE A 44 -9.39 9.45 -3.71
C PHE A 44 -9.53 9.84 -2.24
N ALA A 45 -10.74 10.16 -1.77
CA ALA A 45 -10.99 10.43 -0.35
C ALA A 45 -10.66 9.22 0.53
N GLY A 46 -11.08 8.02 0.12
CA GLY A 46 -10.75 6.77 0.80
C GLY A 46 -9.24 6.48 0.81
N ALA A 47 -8.55 6.69 -0.32
CA ALA A 47 -7.10 6.51 -0.40
C ALA A 47 -6.34 7.52 0.49
N PHE A 48 -6.82 8.77 0.56
CA PHE A 48 -6.24 9.80 1.42
C PHE A 48 -6.40 9.47 2.91
N LEU A 49 -7.60 9.09 3.34
CA LEU A 49 -7.87 8.68 4.72
C LEU A 49 -7.08 7.42 5.10
N ALA A 50 -7.01 6.43 4.20
CA ALA A 50 -6.16 5.25 4.40
C ALA A 50 -4.68 5.63 4.52
N GLY A 51 -4.21 6.60 3.73
CA GLY A 51 -2.85 7.14 3.82
C GLY A 51 -2.54 7.73 5.20
N ILE A 52 -3.48 8.48 5.81
CA ILE A 52 -3.33 9.01 7.17
C ILE A 52 -3.18 7.87 8.18
N VAL A 53 -4.02 6.84 8.08
CA VAL A 53 -3.95 5.66 8.97
C VAL A 53 -2.61 4.93 8.82
N VAL A 54 -2.13 4.75 7.59
CA VAL A 54 -0.82 4.12 7.32
C VAL A 54 0.32 4.94 7.88
N ILE A 55 0.31 6.26 7.73
CA ILE A 55 1.35 7.16 8.28
C ILE A 55 1.35 7.08 9.81
N PHE A 56 0.17 7.11 10.43
CA PHE A 56 0.03 6.97 11.87
C PHE A 56 0.57 5.61 12.36
N GLY A 57 0.18 4.52 11.70
CA GLY A 57 0.68 3.17 12.01
C GLY A 57 2.19 3.05 11.84
N ALA A 58 2.77 3.62 10.78
CA ALA A 58 4.22 3.61 10.57
C ALA A 58 4.98 4.39 11.66
N ARG A 59 4.39 5.47 12.19
CA ARG A 59 4.96 6.21 13.32
C ARG A 59 4.87 5.42 14.62
N LEU A 60 3.75 4.77 14.89
CA LEU A 60 3.58 3.90 16.06
C LEU A 60 4.54 2.71 16.06
N ALA A 61 4.75 2.09 14.89
CA ALA A 61 5.67 0.97 14.74
C ALA A 61 7.15 1.38 14.78
N GLY A 62 7.46 2.67 14.69
CA GLY A 62 8.84 3.16 14.59
C GLY A 62 9.50 2.87 13.24
N GLY A 63 8.73 2.53 12.21
CA GLY A 63 9.26 2.17 10.90
C GLY A 63 8.18 1.93 9.85
N CYS A 64 8.61 1.74 8.60
CA CYS A 64 7.75 1.45 7.46
C CYS A 64 8.10 0.09 6.85
N THR A 65 7.36 -0.32 5.83
CA THR A 65 7.58 -1.59 5.12
C THR A 65 8.97 -1.69 4.50
N SER A 66 9.56 -0.60 4.01
CA SER A 66 10.94 -0.60 3.51
C SER A 66 11.97 -0.73 4.64
N GLY A 67 11.71 -0.12 5.80
CA GLY A 67 12.61 -0.17 6.97
C GLY A 67 12.56 -1.51 7.71
N HIS A 68 11.37 -1.89 8.22
CA HIS A 68 11.20 -3.17 8.89
C HIS A 68 11.26 -4.33 7.90
N GLY A 69 10.69 -4.16 6.71
CA GLY A 69 10.49 -5.27 5.80
C GLY A 69 11.75 -5.67 5.02
N ILE A 70 12.37 -4.71 4.34
CA ILE A 70 13.57 -4.98 3.54
C ILE A 70 14.81 -5.01 4.44
N SER A 71 15.14 -3.90 5.10
CA SER A 71 16.38 -3.81 5.86
C SER A 71 16.35 -4.66 7.14
N GLY A 72 15.30 -4.54 7.95
CA GLY A 72 15.21 -5.29 9.20
C GLY A 72 14.93 -6.79 9.01
N GLY A 73 14.27 -7.18 7.92
CA GLY A 73 14.10 -8.58 7.53
C GLY A 73 15.43 -9.25 7.16
N LEU A 74 16.29 -8.56 6.38
CA LEU A 74 17.64 -9.04 6.05
C LEU A 74 18.56 -9.15 7.29
N GLN A 75 18.32 -8.31 8.30
CA GLN A 75 19.05 -8.35 9.57
C GLN A 75 18.50 -9.39 10.57
N LEU A 76 17.46 -10.14 10.19
CA LEU A 76 16.76 -11.09 11.06
C LEU A 76 16.28 -10.45 12.38
N ALA A 77 15.97 -9.15 12.36
CA ALA A 77 15.54 -8.43 13.54
C ALA A 77 14.17 -8.95 14.01
N VAL A 78 14.08 -9.38 15.28
CA VAL A 78 12.84 -9.92 15.86
C VAL A 78 11.68 -8.92 15.73
N SER A 79 11.96 -7.63 15.92
CA SER A 79 10.96 -6.56 15.74
C SER A 79 10.39 -6.51 14.33
N SER A 80 11.20 -6.79 13.30
CA SER A 80 10.75 -6.83 11.91
C SER A 80 9.85 -8.02 11.60
N TRP A 81 10.14 -9.19 12.18
CA TRP A 81 9.28 -10.36 12.05
C TRP A 81 7.91 -10.12 12.69
N ILE A 82 7.87 -9.51 13.88
CA ILE A 82 6.62 -9.14 14.54
C ILE A 82 5.85 -8.11 13.69
N PHE A 83 6.53 -7.07 13.21
CA PHE A 83 5.92 -6.08 12.33
C PHE A 83 5.30 -6.72 11.08
N PHE A 84 6.03 -7.63 10.41
CA PHE A 84 5.53 -8.33 9.24
C PHE A 84 4.28 -9.15 9.51
N LEU A 85 4.27 -9.93 10.60
CA LEU A 85 3.12 -10.75 10.97
C LEU A 85 1.89 -9.88 11.24
N CYS A 86 2.05 -8.80 12.01
CA CYS A 86 0.96 -7.87 12.29
C CYS A 86 0.47 -7.15 11.02
N LEU A 87 1.39 -6.72 10.15
CA LEU A 87 1.05 -6.04 8.90
C LEU A 87 0.25 -6.96 7.96
N PHE A 88 0.69 -8.22 7.77
CA PHE A 88 -0.04 -9.16 6.93
C PHE A 88 -1.37 -9.59 7.56
N ALA A 89 -1.40 -9.90 8.86
CA ALA A 89 -2.64 -10.26 9.54
C ALA A 89 -3.68 -9.13 9.46
N SER A 90 -3.28 -7.90 9.77
CA SER A 90 -4.18 -6.75 9.69
C SER A 90 -4.62 -6.44 8.27
N GLY A 91 -3.73 -6.59 7.28
CA GLY A 91 -4.05 -6.44 5.85
C GLY A 91 -5.09 -7.47 5.37
N ILE A 92 -4.90 -8.75 5.72
CA ILE A 92 -5.85 -9.83 5.38
C ILE A 92 -7.21 -9.56 6.01
N VAL A 93 -7.24 -9.23 7.30
CA VAL A 93 -8.49 -8.92 8.02
C VAL A 93 -9.18 -7.71 7.40
N THR A 94 -8.44 -6.65 7.09
CA THR A 94 -9.01 -5.43 6.47
C THR A 94 -9.55 -5.71 5.08
N ALA A 95 -8.83 -6.47 4.25
CA ALA A 95 -9.29 -6.87 2.92
C ALA A 95 -10.58 -7.71 3.00
N TRP A 96 -10.63 -8.65 3.94
CA TRP A 96 -11.81 -9.48 4.17
C TRP A 96 -13.00 -8.67 4.69
N LEU A 97 -12.79 -7.72 5.61
CA LEU A 97 -13.85 -6.85 6.11
C LEU A 97 -14.40 -5.90 5.04
N LEU A 98 -13.54 -5.39 4.15
CA LEU A 98 -13.96 -4.46 3.11
C LEU A 98 -14.64 -5.16 1.92
N TYR A 99 -14.08 -6.26 1.43
CA TYR A 99 -14.49 -6.91 0.18
C TYR A 99 -15.13 -8.29 0.35
N GLY A 100 -15.09 -8.87 1.56
CA GLY A 100 -15.69 -10.18 1.83
C GLY A 100 -15.08 -11.31 1.01
N LYS A 101 -15.81 -12.42 0.89
CA LYS A 101 -15.43 -13.55 0.02
C LYS A 101 -15.74 -13.28 -1.45
N GLU A 102 -16.77 -12.47 -1.72
CA GLU A 102 -17.26 -12.12 -3.06
C GLU A 102 -16.28 -11.21 -3.82
N GLY A 103 -15.40 -10.49 -3.11
CA GLY A 103 -14.35 -9.69 -3.75
C GLY A 103 -13.42 -10.49 -4.65
N LYS A 104 -13.23 -11.80 -4.40
CA LYS A 104 -12.37 -12.67 -5.22
C LYS A 104 -12.89 -12.82 -6.66
N ASP A 105 -14.21 -12.73 -6.85
CA ASP A 105 -14.84 -12.92 -8.16
C ASP A 105 -14.76 -11.66 -9.04
N HIS A 106 -14.17 -10.58 -8.51
CA HIS A 106 -14.09 -9.25 -9.13
C HIS A 106 -12.65 -8.70 -9.20
N VAL A 107 -11.63 -9.57 -9.15
CA VAL A 107 -10.19 -9.25 -9.32
C VAL A 107 -9.65 -9.84 -10.62
#